data_AF-X0VY14-F1
#
_entry.id   AF-X0VY14-F1
#
_cell.length_a   1.000
_cell.length_b   1.000
_cell.length_c   1.000
_cell.angle_alpha   90.00
_cell.angle_beta   90.00
_cell.angle_gamma   90.00
#
_symmetry.space_group_name_H-M   'P 1'
#
loop_
_entity.id
_entity.type
_entity.pdbx_description
1 polymer ?
#
loop_
_entity_poly.entity_id
_entity_poly.type
_entity_poly.pdbx_seq_one_letter_code
_entity_poly.pdbx_strand_id
1 'polypeptide(L)'
;ITAREEMSLASLMAGMAMANARLGAVHGMAHPLGAHYGIPHGLVCGLLLPYTMAYNLTHAIDKYAVVARLLGENVVGLDRDAAALRAVSRVRELLTEIGLPTHLSDFGVTKDGFDVIIAESLPSGSFKHNPRPLQAEDARRILMDAL
;
A
#
# COMPACT_ATOMS: atom_id res chain seq x y z
N ILE A 1 -7.48 3.17 -27.27
CA ILE A 1 -8.72 3.06 -26.47
C ILE A 1 -8.61 1.86 -25.51
N THR A 2 -8.17 0.69 -26.00
CA THR A 2 -7.95 -0.55 -25.23
C THR A 2 -7.40 -0.37 -23.81
N ALA A 3 -6.23 0.28 -23.62
CA ALA A 3 -5.66 0.47 -22.29
C ALA A 3 -6.58 1.22 -21.29
N ARG A 4 -7.42 2.14 -21.77
CA ARG A 4 -8.39 2.87 -20.92
C ARG A 4 -9.58 1.98 -20.55
N GLU A 5 -10.04 1.14 -21.47
CA GLU A 5 -11.11 0.17 -21.21
C GLU A 5 -10.64 -0.87 -20.20
N GLU A 6 -9.44 -1.43 -20.38
CA GLU A 6 -8.83 -2.40 -19.47
C GLU A 6 -8.62 -1.81 -18.07
N MET A 7 -8.11 -0.57 -17.97
CA MET A 7 -7.97 0.10 -16.68
C MET A 7 -9.31 0.36 -16.00
N SER A 8 -10.35 0.68 -16.78
CA SER A 8 -11.70 0.90 -16.24
C SER A 8 -12.29 -0.41 -15.70
N LEU A 9 -12.10 -1.51 -16.44
CA LEU A 9 -12.53 -2.84 -16.00
C LEU A 9 -11.74 -3.30 -14.77
N ALA A 10 -10.42 -3.11 -14.74
CA ALA A 10 -9.57 -3.44 -13.59
C ALA A 10 -10.02 -2.69 -12.33
N SER A 11 -10.30 -1.38 -12.45
CA SER A 11 -10.81 -0.56 -11.36
C SER A 11 -12.16 -1.07 -10.83
N LEU A 12 -13.09 -1.42 -11.73
CA LEU A 12 -14.38 -2.01 -11.35
C LEU A 12 -14.20 -3.33 -10.58
N MET A 13 -13.39 -4.24 -11.10
CA MET A 13 -13.11 -5.54 -10.46
C MET A 13 -12.46 -5.38 -9.09
N ALA A 14 -11.51 -4.44 -8.97
CA ALA A 14 -10.90 -4.10 -7.68
C ALA A 14 -11.96 -3.56 -6.70
N GLY A 15 -12.85 -2.66 -7.14
CA GLY A 15 -13.95 -2.15 -6.33
C GLY A 15 -14.87 -3.25 -5.80
N MET A 16 -15.25 -4.21 -6.65
CA MET A 16 -16.04 -5.37 -6.26
C MET A 16 -15.31 -6.24 -5.20
N ALA A 17 -14.01 -6.47 -5.37
CA ALA A 17 -13.23 -7.23 -4.39
C ALA A 17 -13.14 -6.48 -3.04
N MET A 18 -12.79 -5.19 -3.05
CA MET A 18 -12.61 -4.38 -1.83
C MET A 18 -13.92 -4.19 -1.05
N ALA A 19 -15.06 -4.08 -1.73
CA ALA A 19 -16.38 -3.97 -1.10
C ALA A 19 -16.71 -5.19 -0.23
N ASN A 20 -16.19 -6.37 -0.58
CA ASN A 20 -16.48 -7.63 0.12
C ASN A 20 -15.36 -8.05 1.08
N ALA A 21 -14.10 -7.79 0.73
CA ALA A 21 -12.93 -8.23 1.48
C ALA A 21 -12.37 -7.17 2.45
N ARG A 22 -12.92 -5.95 2.42
CA ARG A 22 -12.38 -4.77 3.12
C ARG A 22 -10.98 -4.40 2.61
N LEU A 23 -10.29 -3.54 3.35
CA LEU A 23 -8.99 -2.94 3.05
C LEU A 23 -8.04 -3.13 4.25
N GLY A 24 -6.85 -2.55 4.16
CA GLY A 24 -5.82 -2.64 5.20
C GLY A 24 -5.23 -1.28 5.61
N ALA A 25 -4.01 -1.32 6.14
CA ALA A 25 -3.33 -0.16 6.72
C ALA A 25 -3.22 1.03 5.76
N VAL A 26 -2.96 0.78 4.48
CA VAL A 26 -2.83 1.83 3.44
C VAL A 26 -4.01 2.79 3.49
N HIS A 27 -5.24 2.28 3.42
CA HIS A 27 -6.43 3.13 3.44
C HIS A 27 -6.71 3.74 4.82
N GLY A 28 -6.32 3.03 5.89
CA GLY A 28 -6.42 3.56 7.26
C GLY A 28 -5.58 4.83 7.46
N MET A 29 -4.35 4.85 6.92
CA MET A 29 -3.43 5.98 7.01
C MET A 29 -3.65 7.04 5.91
N ALA A 30 -4.15 6.63 4.74
CA ALA A 30 -4.39 7.54 3.62
C ALA A 30 -5.40 8.65 3.92
N HIS A 31 -6.47 8.36 4.68
CA HIS A 31 -7.48 9.35 5.02
C HIS A 31 -6.93 10.51 5.87
N PRO A 32 -6.29 10.28 7.04
CA PRO A 32 -5.74 11.36 7.82
C PRO A 32 -4.59 12.09 7.10
N LEU A 33 -3.74 11.37 6.34
CA LEU A 33 -2.69 12.03 5.55
C LEU A 33 -3.27 12.97 4.49
N GLY A 34 -4.33 12.55 3.79
CA GLY A 34 -5.03 13.42 2.84
C GLY A 34 -5.69 14.62 3.52
N ALA A 35 -6.26 14.43 4.72
CA ALA A 35 -6.94 15.48 5.46
C ALA A 35 -5.98 16.56 6.01
N HIS A 36 -4.84 16.15 6.57
CA HIS A 36 -3.88 17.07 7.21
C HIS A 36 -2.87 17.68 6.23
N TYR A 37 -2.53 16.99 5.14
CA TYR A 37 -1.49 17.42 4.19
C TYR A 37 -2.01 17.68 2.77
N GLY A 38 -3.32 17.54 2.53
CA GLY A 38 -3.92 17.82 1.21
C GLY A 38 -3.47 16.86 0.10
N ILE A 39 -2.94 15.69 0.45
CA ILE A 39 -2.42 14.71 -0.52
C ILE A 39 -3.61 14.02 -1.22
N PRO A 40 -3.65 13.98 -2.57
CA PRO A 40 -4.70 13.26 -3.28
C PRO A 40 -4.75 11.78 -2.88
N HIS A 41 -5.96 11.27 -2.63
CA HIS A 41 -6.15 9.93 -2.06
C HIS A 41 -5.42 8.81 -2.81
N GLY A 42 -5.55 8.78 -4.15
CA GLY A 42 -4.87 7.77 -4.98
C GLY A 42 -3.35 7.85 -4.88
N LEU A 43 -2.79 9.05 -4.71
CA LEU A 43 -1.36 9.26 -4.60
C LEU A 43 -0.85 8.72 -3.27
N VAL A 44 -1.43 9.10 -2.14
CA VAL A 44 -1.01 8.60 -0.83
C VAL A 44 -1.22 7.09 -0.69
N CYS A 45 -2.29 6.54 -1.27
CA CYS A 45 -2.51 5.10 -1.33
C CYS A 45 -1.41 4.39 -2.13
N GLY A 46 -1.06 4.90 -3.30
CA GLY A 46 0.03 4.37 -4.12
C GLY A 46 1.37 4.41 -3.37
N LEU A 47 1.73 5.58 -2.84
CA LEU A 47 2.97 5.82 -2.10
C LEU A 47 3.13 4.87 -0.92
N LEU A 48 2.10 4.70 -0.09
CA LEU A 48 2.16 3.85 1.11
C LEU A 48 2.11 2.35 0.82
N LEU A 49 1.65 1.94 -0.38
CA LEU A 49 1.43 0.55 -0.73
C LEU A 49 2.69 -0.33 -0.58
N PRO A 50 3.85 -0.02 -1.20
CA PRO A 50 5.03 -0.87 -1.08
C PRO A 50 5.55 -0.98 0.37
N TYR A 51 5.49 0.09 1.17
CA TYR A 51 5.90 0.07 2.57
C TYR A 51 4.97 -0.79 3.44
N THR A 52 3.66 -0.67 3.22
CA THR A 52 2.67 -1.51 3.92
C THR A 52 2.76 -2.96 3.46
N MET A 53 3.05 -3.23 2.18
CA MET A 53 3.31 -4.58 1.70
C MET A 53 4.55 -5.17 2.37
N ALA A 54 5.65 -4.43 2.47
CA ALA A 54 6.85 -4.88 3.16
C ALA A 54 6.56 -5.26 4.63
N TYR A 55 5.79 -4.42 5.34
CA TYR A 55 5.34 -4.73 6.71
C TYR A 55 4.49 -6.02 6.78
N ASN A 56 3.61 -6.23 5.81
CA ASN A 56 2.69 -7.37 5.75
C ASN A 56 3.31 -8.65 5.16
N LEU A 57 4.52 -8.59 4.61
CA LEU A 57 5.12 -9.64 3.78
C LEU A 57 5.00 -11.03 4.40
N THR A 58 5.42 -11.17 5.66
CA THR A 58 5.43 -12.45 6.38
C THR A 58 4.04 -13.04 6.66
N HIS A 59 2.98 -12.22 6.59
CA HIS A 59 1.60 -12.63 6.81
C HIS A 59 0.84 -12.87 5.49
N ALA A 60 1.49 -12.59 4.35
CA ALA A 60 0.87 -12.65 3.03
C ALA A 60 1.76 -13.29 1.96
N ILE A 61 2.81 -14.04 2.35
CA ILE A 61 3.83 -14.62 1.46
C ILE A 61 3.20 -15.30 0.23
N ASP A 62 2.34 -16.29 0.45
CA ASP A 62 1.75 -17.06 -0.66
C ASP A 62 0.89 -16.18 -1.58
N LYS A 63 0.17 -15.20 -1.01
CA LYS A 63 -0.64 -14.24 -1.79
C LYS A 63 0.24 -13.29 -2.58
N TYR A 64 1.35 -12.81 -2.01
CA TYR A 64 2.27 -11.91 -2.69
C TYR A 64 3.07 -12.62 -3.78
N ALA A 65 3.42 -13.90 -3.61
CA ALA A 65 4.00 -14.69 -4.68
C ALA A 65 3.04 -14.82 -5.89
N VAL A 66 1.73 -14.90 -5.65
CA VAL A 66 0.72 -14.82 -6.72
C VAL A 66 0.69 -13.43 -7.35
N VAL A 67 0.69 -12.37 -6.54
CA VAL A 67 0.70 -10.98 -7.02
C VAL A 67 1.93 -10.70 -7.90
N ALA A 68 3.12 -11.18 -7.51
CA ALA A 68 4.33 -11.03 -8.33
C ALA A 68 4.12 -11.59 -9.75
N ARG A 69 3.58 -12.82 -9.86
CA ARG A 69 3.26 -13.42 -11.17
C ARG A 69 2.24 -12.60 -11.96
N LEU A 70 1.20 -12.11 -11.30
CA LEU A 70 0.17 -11.28 -11.95
C LEU A 70 0.70 -9.92 -12.42
N LEU A 71 1.74 -9.39 -11.76
CA LEU A 71 2.46 -8.18 -12.18
C LEU A 71 3.51 -8.44 -13.29
N GLY A 72 3.63 -9.68 -13.76
CA GLY A 72 4.54 -10.06 -14.84
C GLY A 72 5.95 -10.44 -14.38
N GLU A 73 6.19 -10.58 -13.08
CA GLU A 73 7.50 -10.99 -12.56
C GLU A 73 7.83 -12.45 -12.88
N ASN A 74 9.07 -12.72 -13.28
CA ASN A 74 9.56 -14.08 -13.39
C ASN A 74 9.94 -14.63 -12.01
N VAL A 75 9.09 -15.51 -11.48
CA VAL A 75 9.31 -16.17 -10.17
C VAL A 75 9.74 -17.64 -10.29
N VAL A 76 10.08 -18.11 -11.50
CA VAL A 76 10.49 -19.51 -11.71
C VAL A 76 11.80 -19.77 -10.98
N GLY A 77 11.82 -20.83 -10.16
CA GLY A 77 13.00 -21.22 -9.38
C GLY A 77 13.24 -20.40 -8.12
N LEU A 78 12.41 -19.38 -7.84
CA LEU A 78 12.45 -18.67 -6.56
C LEU A 78 11.71 -19.46 -5.49
N ASP A 79 12.18 -19.36 -4.24
CA ASP A 79 11.36 -19.75 -3.10
C ASP A 79 10.21 -18.75 -2.88
N ARG A 80 9.30 -19.10 -1.97
CA ARG A 80 8.07 -18.33 -1.76
C ARG A 80 8.34 -16.94 -1.19
N ASP A 81 9.33 -16.81 -0.31
CA ASP A 81 9.73 -15.55 0.29
C ASP A 81 10.32 -14.60 -0.75
N ALA A 82 11.25 -15.09 -1.58
CA ALA A 82 11.83 -14.33 -2.68
C ALA A 82 10.75 -13.93 -3.70
N ALA A 83 9.85 -14.84 -4.08
CA ALA A 83 8.74 -14.53 -4.98
C ALA A 83 7.80 -13.46 -4.40
N ALA A 84 7.50 -13.52 -3.10
CA ALA A 84 6.68 -12.50 -2.42
C ALA A 84 7.38 -11.13 -2.38
N LEU A 85 8.69 -11.11 -2.12
CA LEU A 85 9.49 -9.88 -2.14
C LEU A 85 9.50 -9.23 -3.53
N ARG A 86 9.51 -10.01 -4.62
CA ARG A 86 9.39 -9.48 -5.99
C ARG A 86 8.12 -8.66 -6.19
N ALA A 87 7.00 -9.02 -5.56
CA ALA A 87 5.78 -8.20 -5.64
C ALA A 87 5.97 -6.80 -5.02
N VAL A 88 6.63 -6.73 -3.86
CA VAL A 88 6.90 -5.46 -3.16
C VAL A 88 7.80 -4.58 -4.03
N SER A 89 8.90 -5.15 -4.56
CA SER A 89 9.82 -4.44 -5.44
C SER A 89 9.12 -3.97 -6.71
N ARG A 90 8.32 -4.83 -7.35
CA ARG A 90 7.65 -4.49 -8.60
C ARG A 90 6.62 -3.38 -8.44
N VAL A 91 5.89 -3.35 -7.33
CA VAL A 91 4.98 -2.23 -7.02
C VAL A 91 5.76 -0.93 -6.84
N ARG A 92 6.89 -0.96 -6.13
CA ARG A 92 7.74 0.23 -5.96
C ARG A 92 8.28 0.75 -7.30
N GLU A 93 8.77 -0.15 -8.16
CA GLU A 93 9.23 0.19 -9.51
C GLU A 93 8.10 0.78 -10.36
N LEU A 94 6.90 0.19 -10.32
CA LEU A 94 5.74 0.69 -11.05
C LEU A 94 5.41 2.14 -10.66
N LEU A 95 5.47 2.51 -9.38
CA LEU A 95 5.24 3.89 -8.94
C LEU A 95 6.24 4.86 -9.58
N THR A 96 7.52 4.47 -9.65
CA THR A 96 8.55 5.26 -10.31
C THR A 96 8.32 5.35 -11.82
N GLU A 97 7.95 4.25 -12.48
CA GLU A 97 7.67 4.21 -13.92
C GLU A 97 6.53 5.14 -14.33
N ILE A 98 5.48 5.24 -13.51
CA ILE A 98 4.34 6.14 -13.77
C ILE A 98 4.54 7.56 -13.21
N GLY A 99 5.73 7.86 -12.67
CA GLY A 99 6.11 9.20 -12.22
C GLY A 99 5.43 9.66 -10.93
N LEU A 100 5.02 8.73 -10.05
CA LEU A 100 4.47 9.08 -8.75
C LEU A 100 5.58 9.36 -7.72
N PRO A 101 5.42 10.40 -6.87
CA PRO A 101 6.27 10.60 -5.70
C PRO A 101 6.26 9.39 -4.76
N THR A 102 7.41 9.11 -4.14
CA THR A 102 7.62 7.90 -3.34
C THR A 102 7.92 8.17 -1.87
N HIS A 103 7.98 9.45 -1.46
CA HIS A 103 8.29 9.87 -0.09
C HIS A 103 7.23 10.86 0.43
N LEU A 104 6.83 10.70 1.68
CA LEU A 104 5.87 11.59 2.33
C LEU A 104 6.46 12.99 2.52
N SER A 105 7.79 13.13 2.63
CA SER A 105 8.47 14.42 2.69
C SER A 105 8.17 15.33 1.49
N ASP A 106 7.87 14.75 0.32
CA ASP A 106 7.53 15.50 -0.90
C ASP A 106 6.22 16.29 -0.75
N PHE A 107 5.42 15.96 0.27
CA PHE A 107 4.15 16.61 0.60
C PHE A 107 4.20 17.40 1.91
N GLY A 108 5.40 17.66 2.45
CA GLY A 108 5.58 18.40 3.70
C GLY A 108 5.21 17.61 4.96
N VAL A 109 5.07 16.29 4.85
CA VAL A 109 4.90 15.43 6.03
C VAL A 109 6.18 15.42 6.84
N THR A 110 6.05 15.59 8.15
CA THR A 110 7.16 15.52 9.10
C THR A 110 6.82 14.56 10.23
N LYS A 111 7.86 14.14 10.97
CA LYS A 111 7.72 13.23 12.11
C LYS A 111 6.77 13.77 13.19
N ASP A 112 6.71 15.09 13.34
CA ASP A 112 5.87 15.77 14.33
C ASP A 112 4.37 15.56 14.05
N GLY A 113 4.01 15.32 12.78
CA GLY A 113 2.64 15.00 12.41
C GLY A 113 2.26 13.53 12.58
N PHE A 114 3.18 12.63 12.90
CA PHE A 114 2.86 11.19 12.94
C PHE A 114 1.83 10.87 14.02
N ASP A 115 1.89 11.54 15.17
CA ASP A 115 1.03 11.23 16.31
C ASP A 115 -0.45 11.40 15.98
N VAL A 116 -0.81 12.51 15.32
CA VAL A 116 -2.20 12.76 14.88
C VAL A 116 -2.63 11.77 13.80
N ILE A 117 -1.76 11.49 12.82
CA ILE A 117 -2.05 10.54 11.74
C ILE A 117 -2.31 9.14 12.31
N ILE A 118 -1.48 8.68 13.24
CA ILE A 118 -1.61 7.35 13.86
C ILE A 118 -2.90 7.30 14.70
N ALA A 119 -3.14 8.30 15.55
CA ALA A 119 -4.32 8.35 16.41
C ALA A 119 -5.63 8.26 15.60
N GLU A 120 -5.70 8.93 14.45
CA GLU A 120 -6.85 8.90 13.55
C GLU A 120 -6.93 7.61 12.71
N SER A 121 -5.80 6.96 12.44
CA SER A 121 -5.74 5.70 11.66
C SER A 121 -6.22 4.48 12.47
N LEU A 122 -5.85 4.39 13.75
CA LEU A 122 -6.14 3.26 14.64
C LEU A 122 -7.63 2.86 14.76
N PRO A 123 -8.59 3.78 14.92
CA PRO A 123 -9.99 3.41 15.03
C PRO A 123 -10.60 2.95 13.71
N SER A 124 -9.95 3.23 12.57
CA SER A 124 -10.52 2.99 11.24
C SER A 124 -10.80 1.50 10.97
N GLY A 125 -11.91 1.23 10.28
CA GLY A 125 -12.30 -0.13 9.91
C GLY A 125 -11.25 -0.81 9.03
N SER A 126 -10.64 -0.10 8.09
CA SER A 126 -9.59 -0.63 7.20
C SER A 126 -8.36 -1.08 7.98
N PHE A 127 -7.92 -0.29 8.97
CA PHE A 127 -6.74 -0.61 9.77
C PHE A 127 -6.94 -1.93 10.56
N LYS A 128 -8.15 -2.16 11.08
CA LYS A 128 -8.51 -3.39 11.83
C LYS A 128 -8.57 -4.66 10.98
N HIS A 129 -8.74 -4.55 9.66
CA HIS A 129 -8.81 -5.71 8.74
C HIS A 129 -7.47 -6.01 8.05
N ASN A 130 -6.39 -5.33 8.45
CA ASN A 130 -5.06 -5.61 7.91
C ASN A 130 -4.60 -7.04 8.27
N PRO A 131 -3.98 -7.80 7.35
CA PRO A 131 -3.63 -9.22 7.58
C PRO A 131 -2.65 -9.43 8.74
N ARG A 132 -1.75 -8.47 8.95
CA ARG A 132 -0.90 -8.41 10.15
C ARG A 132 -1.52 -7.43 11.14
N PRO A 133 -1.82 -7.83 12.39
CA PRO A 133 -2.26 -6.88 13.41
C PRO A 133 -1.30 -5.70 13.51
N LEU A 134 -1.85 -4.50 13.67
CA LEU A 134 -1.10 -3.25 13.73
C LEU A 134 -1.37 -2.56 15.06
N GLN A 135 -0.32 -2.03 15.65
CA GLN A 135 -0.38 -1.10 16.77
C GLN A 135 0.17 0.27 16.34
N ALA A 136 0.08 1.26 17.24
CA ALA A 136 0.57 2.61 17.00
C ALA A 136 2.05 2.62 16.54
N GLU A 137 2.88 1.78 17.17
CA GLU A 137 4.30 1.65 16.85
C GLU A 137 4.54 1.08 15.45
N ASP A 138 3.70 0.15 15.00
CA ASP A 138 3.81 -0.41 13.65
C ASP A 138 3.43 0.62 12.59
N ALA A 139 2.37 1.39 12.82
CA ALA A 139 2.00 2.50 11.95
C ALA A 139 3.11 3.56 11.90
N ARG A 140 3.73 3.88 13.05
CA ARG A 140 4.89 4.78 13.10
C ARG A 140 6.04 4.27 12.26
N ARG A 141 6.35 2.97 12.32
CA ARG A 141 7.41 2.36 11.48
C ARG A 141 7.11 2.49 10.00
N ILE A 142 5.89 2.18 9.58
CA ILE A 142 5.49 2.33 8.17
C ILE A 142 5.61 3.80 7.71
N LEU A 143 5.17 4.75 8.54
CA LEU A 143 5.29 6.18 8.25
C LEU A 143 6.76 6.64 8.20
N MET A 144 7.61 6.10 9.08
CA MET A 144 9.06 6.36 9.08
C MET A 144 9.73 5.81 7.83
N ASP A 145 9.38 4.61 7.40
CA ASP A 145 9.93 3.99 6.18
C ASP A 145 9.49 4.73 4.91
N ALA A 146 8.32 5.37 4.94
CA ALA A 146 7.75 6.13 3.85
C ALA A 146 8.07 7.64 3.89
N LEU A 147 8.75 8.12 4.94
CA LEU A 147 9.07 9.53 5.13
C LEU A 147 10.08 10.01 4.09
#